data_AF-A0A4Q4YC35-F1
#
_entry.id   AF-A0A4Q4YC35-F1
#
_cell.length_a   1.000
_cell.length_b   1.000
_cell.length_c   1.000
_cell.angle_alpha   90.00
_cell.angle_beta   90.00
_cell.angle_gamma   90.00
#
_symmetry.space_group_name_H-M   'P 1'
#
loop_
_entity.id
_entity.type
_entity.pdbx_description
1 polymer ?
#
loop_
_entity_poly.entity_id
_entity_poly.type
_entity_poly.pdbx_seq_one_letter_code
_entity_poly.pdbx_strand_id
1 'polypeptide(L)'
;MPDSQKIATLDSSLAERLPAYSKTLFDAKASKKLSFERIAEELGRGEVAVAALFYGQAQASEEDIEKLSGLLGVPKAHLEGAMGGFPDRGRAGPMPPVEPLIYRLYEIVQNYGYAFKGVINEKFGDGIMSAIAFSSKVDKEVDADGVTWVNITLRGKWYV
;
A
#
# COMPACT_ATOMS: atom_id res chain seq x y z
N MET A 1 -3.20 -18.58 -24.24
CA MET A 1 -4.20 -18.36 -23.17
C MET A 1 -3.72 -17.15 -22.39
N PRO A 2 -4.54 -16.13 -22.09
CA PRO A 2 -4.06 -15.00 -21.30
C PRO A 2 -3.63 -15.54 -19.94
N ASP A 3 -2.42 -15.17 -19.51
CA ASP A 3 -1.82 -15.63 -18.26
C ASP A 3 -2.82 -15.53 -17.12
N SER A 4 -2.98 -16.62 -16.38
CA SER A 4 -3.71 -16.64 -15.11
C SER A 4 -2.96 -15.73 -14.13
N GLN A 5 -3.19 -14.42 -14.22
CA GLN A 5 -2.52 -13.42 -13.40
C GLN A 5 -2.87 -13.69 -11.93
N LYS A 6 -1.92 -14.25 -11.19
CA LYS A 6 -2.05 -14.42 -9.74
C LYS A 6 -2.18 -13.04 -9.13
N ILE A 7 -3.28 -12.80 -8.41
CA ILE A 7 -3.54 -11.53 -7.75
C ILE A 7 -3.44 -11.68 -6.24
N ALA A 8 -3.03 -10.60 -5.56
CA ALA A 8 -3.08 -10.56 -4.10
C ALA A 8 -4.53 -10.69 -3.59
N THR A 9 -4.72 -11.57 -2.61
CA THR A 9 -5.96 -11.82 -1.87
C THR A 9 -5.71 -11.63 -0.38
N LEU A 10 -6.78 -11.42 0.40
CA LEU A 10 -6.65 -11.31 1.85
C LEU A 10 -6.46 -12.70 2.48
N ASP A 11 -5.40 -12.85 3.28
CA ASP A 11 -5.25 -14.02 4.14
C ASP A 11 -6.19 -13.93 5.35
N SER A 12 -6.83 -15.04 5.69
CA SER A 12 -7.74 -15.14 6.85
C SER A 12 -7.08 -14.73 8.18
N SER A 13 -5.78 -14.97 8.36
CA SER A 13 -5.06 -14.61 9.58
C SER A 13 -4.91 -13.09 9.77
N LEU A 14 -5.07 -12.31 8.69
CA LEU A 14 -5.04 -10.85 8.74
C LEU A 14 -6.43 -10.27 8.97
N ALA A 15 -7.49 -10.98 8.59
CA ALA A 15 -8.86 -10.44 8.55
C ALA A 15 -9.34 -9.88 9.89
N GLU A 16 -8.96 -10.51 11.02
CA GLU A 16 -9.36 -10.05 12.37
C GLU A 16 -8.71 -8.73 12.80
N ARG A 17 -7.61 -8.33 12.15
CA ARG A 17 -6.86 -7.10 12.48
C ARG A 17 -7.22 -5.92 11.58
N LEU A 18 -8.02 -6.18 10.55
CA LEU A 18 -8.35 -5.19 9.54
C LEU A 18 -9.80 -4.71 9.68
N PRO A 19 -10.12 -3.50 9.20
CA PRO A 19 -11.50 -3.07 9.09
C PRO A 19 -12.33 -4.03 8.23
N ALA A 20 -13.60 -4.22 8.57
CA ALA A 20 -14.50 -5.16 7.89
C ALA A 20 -14.58 -4.95 6.36
N TYR A 21 -14.49 -3.70 5.90
CA TYR A 21 -14.47 -3.40 4.46
C TYR A 21 -13.29 -4.01 3.72
N SER A 22 -12.16 -4.27 4.39
CA SER A 22 -10.97 -4.86 3.77
C SER A 22 -11.31 -6.21 3.15
N LYS A 23 -12.04 -7.06 3.90
CA LYS A 23 -12.52 -8.34 3.40
C LYS A 23 -13.46 -8.16 2.21
N THR A 24 -14.43 -7.24 2.31
CA THR A 24 -15.37 -6.93 1.20
C THR A 24 -14.62 -6.53 -0.07
N LEU A 25 -13.64 -5.65 0.03
CA LEU A 25 -12.85 -5.17 -1.10
C LEU A 25 -12.00 -6.29 -1.72
N PHE A 26 -11.31 -7.08 -0.89
CA PHE A 26 -10.48 -8.19 -1.37
C PHE A 26 -11.31 -9.31 -2.01
N ASP A 27 -12.46 -9.67 -1.45
CA ASP A 27 -13.36 -10.69 -2.01
C ASP A 27 -13.90 -10.25 -3.38
N ALA A 28 -14.31 -8.99 -3.51
CA ALA A 28 -14.80 -8.43 -4.77
C ALA A 28 -13.68 -8.33 -5.83
N LYS A 29 -12.49 -7.87 -5.42
CA LYS A 29 -11.27 -7.85 -6.26
C LYS A 29 -10.91 -9.26 -6.76
N ALA A 30 -10.96 -10.27 -5.88
CA ALA A 30 -10.68 -11.65 -6.21
C ALA A 30 -11.69 -12.22 -7.21
N SER A 31 -12.99 -11.99 -6.97
CA SER A 31 -14.08 -12.45 -7.83
C SER A 31 -14.00 -11.89 -9.25
N LYS A 32 -13.53 -10.64 -9.39
CA LYS A 32 -13.32 -9.97 -10.68
C LYS A 32 -11.92 -10.13 -11.27
N LYS A 33 -11.01 -10.82 -10.56
CA LYS A 33 -9.60 -11.01 -10.96
C LYS A 33 -8.85 -9.70 -11.26
N LEU A 34 -9.10 -8.66 -10.46
CA LEU A 34 -8.46 -7.35 -10.65
C LEU A 34 -7.10 -7.28 -9.96
N SER A 35 -6.09 -6.73 -10.66
CA SER A 35 -4.80 -6.33 -10.08
C SER A 35 -4.93 -5.01 -9.32
N PHE A 36 -3.96 -4.67 -8.47
CA PHE A 36 -3.93 -3.35 -7.85
C PHE A 36 -3.62 -2.25 -8.87
N GLU A 37 -2.76 -2.53 -9.85
CA GLU A 37 -2.49 -1.66 -11.01
C GLU A 37 -3.79 -1.18 -11.66
N ARG A 38 -4.68 -2.11 -12.02
CA ARG A 38 -5.93 -1.78 -12.69
C ARG A 38 -6.88 -0.94 -11.82
N ILE A 39 -6.93 -1.23 -10.51
CA ILE A 39 -7.75 -0.45 -9.58
C ILE A 39 -7.15 0.95 -9.40
N ALA A 40 -5.82 1.05 -9.35
CA ALA A 40 -5.09 2.31 -9.22
C ALA A 40 -5.30 3.24 -10.42
N GLU A 41 -5.28 2.70 -11.63
CA GLU A 41 -5.66 3.42 -12.85
C GLU A 41 -7.06 4.02 -12.76
N GLU A 42 -8.05 3.22 -12.35
CA GLU A 42 -9.44 3.67 -12.23
C GLU A 42 -9.58 4.81 -11.20
N LEU A 43 -8.95 4.63 -10.03
CA LEU A 43 -9.02 5.59 -8.93
C LEU A 43 -8.17 6.86 -9.19
N GLY A 44 -7.21 6.82 -10.12
CA GLY A 44 -6.24 7.90 -10.30
C GLY A 44 -5.28 8.03 -9.10
N ARG A 45 -4.98 6.92 -8.43
CA ARG A 45 -4.10 6.86 -7.25
C ARG A 45 -2.87 6.00 -7.56
N GLY A 46 -1.82 6.13 -6.74
CA GLY A 46 -0.66 5.23 -6.84
C GLY A 46 -1.04 3.80 -6.40
N GLU A 47 -0.46 2.78 -7.04
CA GLU A 47 -0.76 1.37 -6.76
C GLU A 47 -0.58 1.00 -5.27
N VAL A 48 0.53 1.42 -4.68
CA VAL A 48 0.81 1.19 -3.24
C VAL A 48 -0.24 1.87 -2.36
N ALA A 49 -0.74 3.05 -2.74
CA ALA A 49 -1.77 3.75 -1.99
C ALA A 49 -3.14 3.04 -2.06
N VAL A 50 -3.47 2.43 -3.21
CA VAL A 50 -4.67 1.61 -3.34
C VAL A 50 -4.55 0.32 -2.53
N ALA A 51 -3.41 -0.37 -2.59
CA ALA A 51 -3.16 -1.53 -1.73
C ALA A 51 -3.27 -1.16 -0.24
N ALA A 52 -2.69 -0.02 0.16
CA ALA A 52 -2.80 0.49 1.53
C ALA A 52 -4.25 0.78 1.94
N LEU A 53 -5.08 1.32 1.04
CA LEU A 53 -6.52 1.49 1.26
C LEU A 53 -7.23 0.16 1.52
N PHE A 54 -6.91 -0.88 0.75
CA PHE A 54 -7.48 -2.23 0.92
C PHE A 54 -7.09 -2.87 2.25
N TYR A 55 -5.91 -2.55 2.79
CA TYR A 55 -5.48 -2.95 4.13
C TYR A 55 -5.89 -1.96 5.23
N GLY A 56 -6.76 -1.00 4.91
CA GLY A 56 -7.28 0.00 5.86
C GLY A 56 -6.26 1.01 6.39
N GLN A 57 -5.17 1.21 5.66
CA GLN A 57 -4.08 2.13 6.01
C GLN A 57 -4.18 3.48 5.29
N ALA A 58 -5.16 3.65 4.40
CA ALA A 58 -5.44 4.90 3.71
C ALA A 58 -6.95 5.20 3.70
N GLN A 59 -7.28 6.48 3.68
CA GLN A 59 -8.66 6.94 3.60
C GLN A 59 -9.11 6.98 2.13
N ALA A 60 -10.36 6.59 1.88
CA ALA A 60 -11.02 6.76 0.60
C ALA A 60 -11.68 8.15 0.55
N SER A 61 -11.54 8.85 -0.56
CA SER A 61 -12.39 10.01 -0.86
C SER A 61 -13.79 9.55 -1.29
N GLU A 62 -14.74 10.48 -1.39
CA GLU A 62 -16.07 10.18 -1.97
C GLU A 62 -15.96 9.68 -3.42
N GLU A 63 -15.04 10.25 -4.19
CA GLU A 63 -14.74 9.82 -5.56
C GLU A 63 -14.16 8.39 -5.60
N ASP A 64 -13.27 8.05 -4.67
CA ASP A 64 -12.74 6.69 -4.55
C ASP A 64 -13.86 5.70 -4.28
N ILE A 65 -14.79 6.03 -3.37
CA ILE A 65 -15.90 5.15 -3.00
C ILE A 65 -16.82 4.91 -4.20
N GLU A 66 -17.12 5.95 -4.97
CA GLU A 66 -17.94 5.85 -6.17
C GLU A 66 -17.29 4.96 -7.24
N LYS A 67 -16.01 5.20 -7.53
CA LYS A 67 -15.25 4.39 -8.50
C LYS A 67 -15.07 2.95 -8.05
N LEU A 68 -14.74 2.72 -6.76
CA LEU A 68 -14.63 1.38 -6.19
C LEU A 68 -15.98 0.65 -6.25
N SER A 69 -17.09 1.33 -5.96
CA SER A 69 -18.42 0.74 -6.07
C SER A 69 -18.69 0.26 -7.49
N GLY A 70 -18.47 1.12 -8.50
CA GLY A 70 -18.67 0.78 -9.91
C GLY A 70 -17.76 -0.37 -10.38
N LEU A 71 -16.47 -0.28 -10.07
CA LEU A 71 -15.47 -1.25 -10.50
C LEU A 71 -15.67 -2.62 -9.83
N LEU A 72 -15.86 -2.64 -8.50
CA LEU A 72 -15.96 -3.86 -7.70
C LEU A 72 -17.37 -4.43 -7.62
N GLY A 73 -18.39 -3.69 -8.05
CA GLY A 73 -19.79 -4.11 -7.99
C GLY A 73 -20.30 -4.24 -6.55
N VAL A 74 -19.67 -3.55 -5.61
CA VAL A 74 -20.11 -3.45 -4.22
C VAL A 74 -21.04 -2.23 -4.11
N PRO A 75 -22.21 -2.33 -3.46
CA PRO A 75 -23.11 -1.18 -3.34
C PRO A 75 -22.45 0.03 -2.68
N LYS A 76 -22.55 1.21 -3.31
CA LYS A 76 -21.97 2.47 -2.81
C LYS A 76 -22.33 2.74 -1.35
N ALA A 77 -23.60 2.63 -0.98
CA ALA A 77 -24.08 2.85 0.39
C ALA A 77 -23.40 1.93 1.43
N HIS A 78 -23.02 0.69 1.04
CA HIS A 78 -22.29 -0.21 1.91
C HIS A 78 -20.85 0.27 2.13
N LEU A 79 -20.18 0.71 1.06
CA LEU A 79 -18.83 1.26 1.14
C LEU A 79 -18.80 2.59 1.92
N GLU A 80 -19.77 3.49 1.70
CA GLU A 80 -19.89 4.75 2.44
C GLU A 80 -20.02 4.51 3.94
N GLY A 81 -20.92 3.62 4.35
CA GLY A 81 -21.12 3.29 5.76
C GLY A 81 -19.89 2.65 6.42
N ALA A 82 -19.08 1.90 5.66
CA ALA A 82 -17.92 1.19 6.19
C ALA A 82 -16.61 2.01 6.12
N MET A 83 -16.49 2.93 5.16
CA MET A 83 -15.25 3.65 4.83
C MET A 83 -15.31 5.16 5.12
N GLY A 84 -16.45 5.70 5.56
CA GLY A 84 -16.63 7.14 5.81
C GLY A 84 -15.88 7.69 7.03
N GLY A 85 -15.35 6.83 7.90
CA GLY A 85 -14.56 7.22 9.07
C GLY A 85 -13.08 7.49 8.75
N PHE A 86 -12.31 7.84 9.79
CA PHE A 86 -10.86 7.98 9.68
C PHE A 86 -10.15 6.63 9.87
N PRO A 87 -9.08 6.32 9.11
CA PRO A 87 -8.37 5.05 9.28
C PRO A 87 -7.56 4.97 10.59
N ASP A 88 -7.73 3.88 11.34
CA ASP A 88 -6.86 3.48 12.45
C ASP A 88 -5.65 2.70 11.93
N ARG A 89 -4.59 3.45 11.60
CA ARG A 89 -3.40 2.94 10.91
C ARG A 89 -2.47 2.20 11.88
N GLY A 90 -1.70 1.25 11.34
CA GLY A 90 -0.65 0.53 12.07
C GLY A 90 -1.07 -0.82 12.65
N ARG A 91 -2.30 -1.29 12.38
CA ARG A 91 -2.82 -2.57 12.90
C ARG A 91 -2.68 -3.76 11.96
N ALA A 92 -2.30 -3.53 10.70
CA ALA A 92 -2.30 -4.56 9.65
C ALA A 92 -1.37 -5.76 9.95
N GLY A 93 -0.29 -5.57 10.72
CA GLY A 93 0.66 -6.64 11.05
C GLY A 93 1.33 -6.44 12.41
N PRO A 94 1.93 -7.49 12.99
CA PRO A 94 2.70 -7.40 14.22
C PRO A 94 4.03 -6.66 14.02
N MET A 95 4.60 -6.17 15.12
CA MET A 95 5.98 -5.68 15.18
C MET A 95 6.75 -6.51 16.23
N PRO A 96 7.93 -7.07 15.90
CA PRO A 96 8.57 -7.05 14.58
C PRO A 96 7.74 -7.81 13.51
N PRO A 97 7.88 -7.48 12.21
CA PRO A 97 7.19 -8.21 11.15
C PRO A 97 7.62 -9.69 11.13
N VAL A 98 6.68 -10.59 10.88
CA VAL A 98 6.96 -12.03 10.78
C VAL A 98 6.94 -12.52 9.33
N GLU A 99 6.32 -11.77 8.43
CA GLU A 99 6.29 -12.09 7.00
C GLU A 99 7.67 -11.72 6.39
N PRO A 100 8.36 -12.66 5.71
CA PRO A 100 9.72 -12.45 5.25
C PRO A 100 9.94 -11.23 4.34
N LEU A 101 9.05 -10.94 3.38
CA LEU A 101 9.20 -9.78 2.49
C LEU A 101 9.15 -8.47 3.28
N ILE A 102 8.18 -8.31 4.18
CA ILE A 102 8.06 -7.13 5.05
C ILE A 102 9.24 -7.05 6.03
N TYR A 103 9.70 -8.19 6.56
CA TYR A 103 10.85 -8.22 7.48
C TYR A 103 12.12 -7.68 6.84
N ARG A 104 12.36 -7.90 5.53
CA ARG A 104 13.53 -7.30 4.85
C ARG A 104 13.49 -5.78 4.80
N LEU A 105 12.30 -5.18 4.68
CA LEU A 105 12.16 -3.72 4.75
C LEU A 105 12.50 -3.20 6.15
N TYR A 106 12.06 -3.92 7.19
CA TYR A 106 12.43 -3.63 8.57
C TYR A 106 13.95 -3.77 8.80
N GLU A 107 14.57 -4.82 8.26
CA GLU A 107 16.01 -5.07 8.34
C GLU A 107 16.84 -3.97 7.66
N ILE A 108 16.37 -3.44 6.51
CA ILE A 108 16.97 -2.27 5.86
C ILE A 108 16.94 -1.06 6.79
N VAL A 109 15.81 -0.79 7.47
CA VAL A 109 15.72 0.31 8.44
C VAL A 109 16.68 0.09 9.60
N GLN A 110 16.77 -1.13 10.13
CA GLN A 110 17.66 -1.48 11.24
C GLN A 110 19.14 -1.27 10.88
N ASN A 111 19.57 -1.68 9.68
CA ASN A 111 20.97 -1.62 9.26
C ASN A 111 21.38 -0.25 8.72
N TYR A 112 20.49 0.42 7.97
CA TYR A 112 20.80 1.67 7.26
C TYR A 112 20.19 2.92 7.89
N GLY A 113 19.38 2.80 8.95
CA GLY A 113 18.69 3.94 9.57
C GLY A 113 19.63 5.10 9.95
N TYR A 114 20.76 4.80 10.60
CA TYR A 114 21.77 5.81 10.93
C TYR A 114 22.54 6.32 9.71
N ALA A 115 22.76 5.47 8.69
CA ALA A 115 23.38 5.90 7.44
C ALA A 115 22.49 6.90 6.69
N PHE A 116 21.18 6.60 6.56
CA PHE A 116 20.20 7.53 6.02
C PHE A 116 20.15 8.83 6.82
N LYS A 117 20.08 8.74 8.16
CA LYS A 117 20.08 9.93 9.03
C LYS A 117 21.30 10.82 8.75
N GLY A 118 22.51 10.26 8.71
CA GLY A 118 23.74 11.02 8.46
C GLY A 118 23.71 11.74 7.11
N VAL A 119 23.46 11.02 6.03
CA VAL A 119 23.43 11.58 4.66
C VAL A 119 22.31 12.63 4.51
N ILE A 120 21.14 12.40 5.09
CA ILE A 120 20.03 13.35 5.05
C ILE A 120 20.39 14.61 5.85
N ASN A 121 21.00 14.48 7.02
CA ASN A 121 21.41 15.65 7.80
C ASN A 121 22.47 16.49 7.09
N GLU A 122 23.46 15.86 6.46
CA GLU A 122 24.46 16.58 5.66
C GLU A 122 23.87 17.32 4.45
N LYS A 123 22.80 16.78 3.85
CA LYS A 123 22.15 17.36 2.66
C LYS A 123 21.07 18.39 2.95
N PHE A 124 20.31 18.21 4.02
CA PHE A 124 19.08 18.97 4.29
C PHE A 124 19.08 19.71 5.65
N GLY A 125 20.07 19.44 6.51
CA GLY A 125 20.15 20.01 7.86
C GLY A 125 19.45 19.17 8.92
N ASP A 126 19.16 19.77 10.07
CA ASP A 126 18.40 19.12 11.14
C ASP A 126 16.90 19.11 10.82
N GLY A 127 16.25 17.96 10.96
CA GLY A 127 14.86 17.76 10.52
C GLY A 127 14.54 16.31 10.13
N ILE A 128 13.42 16.12 9.46
CA ILE A 128 12.89 14.80 9.08
C ILE A 128 12.31 14.75 7.66
N MET A 129 12.36 13.56 7.07
CA MET A 129 11.54 13.20 5.91
C MET A 129 10.14 12.78 6.38
N SER A 130 9.10 13.49 5.96
CA SER A 130 7.72 13.18 6.35
C SER A 130 7.25 11.83 5.84
N ALA A 131 6.50 11.11 6.67
CA ALA A 131 5.70 9.95 6.29
C ALA A 131 4.20 10.28 6.08
N ILE A 132 3.81 11.56 6.16
CA ILE A 132 2.43 12.05 5.96
C ILE A 132 2.32 12.80 4.63
N ALA A 133 3.13 13.84 4.44
CA ALA A 133 3.32 14.50 3.15
C ALA A 133 4.29 13.67 2.30
N PHE A 134 3.82 12.50 1.87
CA PHE A 134 4.63 11.39 1.41
C PHE A 134 3.98 10.64 0.23
N SER A 135 4.80 10.09 -0.65
CA SER A 135 4.38 9.10 -1.64
C SER A 135 5.43 8.00 -1.81
N SER A 136 4.97 6.83 -2.27
CA SER A 136 5.81 5.69 -2.60
C SER A 136 5.30 4.97 -3.84
N LYS A 137 6.22 4.30 -4.54
CA LYS A 137 5.96 3.45 -5.69
C LYS A 137 6.89 2.24 -5.68
N VAL A 138 6.46 1.18 -6.34
CA VAL A 138 7.23 -0.04 -6.56
C VAL A 138 7.33 -0.24 -8.06
N ASP A 139 8.56 -0.36 -8.57
CA ASP A 139 8.84 -0.63 -9.98
C ASP A 139 9.64 -1.93 -10.10
N LYS A 140 9.40 -2.68 -11.18
CA LYS A 140 10.24 -3.82 -11.57
C LYS A 140 11.34 -3.32 -12.50
N GLU A 141 12.59 -3.58 -12.17
CA GLU A 141 13.74 -3.34 -13.05
C GLU A 141 14.35 -4.68 -13.47
N VAL A 142 14.88 -4.75 -14.69
CA VAL A 142 15.69 -5.88 -15.15
C VAL A 142 17.02 -5.29 -15.63
N ASP A 143 18.11 -5.72 -15.03
CA ASP A 143 19.44 -5.20 -15.38
C ASP A 143 20.00 -5.81 -16.67
N ALA A 144 21.20 -5.38 -17.05
CA ALA A 144 21.87 -5.83 -18.28
C ALA A 144 22.19 -7.34 -18.28
N ASP A 145 22.32 -7.96 -17.10
CA ASP A 145 22.58 -9.39 -16.94
C ASP A 145 21.27 -10.21 -16.87
N GLY A 146 20.11 -9.54 -16.96
CA GLY A 146 18.79 -10.16 -16.91
C GLY A 146 18.28 -10.42 -15.49
N VAL A 147 18.96 -9.91 -14.46
CA VAL A 147 18.53 -10.05 -13.06
C VAL A 147 17.37 -9.08 -12.80
N THR A 148 16.31 -9.57 -12.17
CA THR A 148 15.13 -8.77 -11.81
C THR A 148 15.32 -8.15 -10.42
N TRP A 149 15.09 -6.85 -10.32
CA TRP A 149 15.17 -6.06 -9.10
C TRP A 149 13.80 -5.44 -8.74
N VAL A 150 13.57 -5.28 -7.44
CA VAL A 150 12.41 -4.56 -6.90
C VAL A 150 12.88 -3.18 -6.45
N ASN A 151 12.42 -2.14 -7.12
CA ASN A 151 12.77 -0.77 -6.81
C ASN A 151 11.65 -0.10 -6.01
N ILE A 152 11.93 0.19 -4.74
CA ILE A 152 11.01 0.94 -3.89
C ILE A 152 11.48 2.39 -3.81
N THR A 153 10.65 3.32 -4.25
CA THR A 153 10.92 4.75 -4.07
C THR A 153 10.18 5.28 -2.85
N LEU A 154 10.90 6.01 -1.98
CA LEU A 154 10.33 6.74 -0.84
C LEU A 154 10.52 8.24 -1.08
N ARG A 155 9.43 9.00 -1.20
CA ARG A 155 9.47 10.45 -1.46
C ARG A 155 8.66 11.19 -0.40
N GLY A 156 9.35 11.67 0.63
CA GLY A 156 8.75 12.50 1.67
C GLY A 156 9.15 13.96 1.56
N LYS A 157 8.24 14.87 1.93
CA LYS A 157 8.56 16.28 2.12
C LYS A 157 9.53 16.45 3.29
N TRP A 158 10.54 17.31 3.12
CA TRP A 158 11.44 17.71 4.21
C TRP A 158 10.75 18.70 5.15
N TYR A 159 10.90 18.47 6.46
CA TYR A 159 10.48 19.38 7.52
C TYR A 159 11.64 19.64 8.46
N VAL A 160 11.80 20.91 8.84
CA VAL A 160 12.71 21.39 9.89
C VAL A 160 11.89 21.61 11.15
#